data_AF-A0AAJ1JTL8-F1
#
_entry.id   AF-A0AAJ1JTL8-F1
#
_cell.length_a   1.000
_cell.length_b   1.000
_cell.length_c   1.000
_cell.angle_alpha   90.00
_cell.angle_beta   90.00
_cell.angle_gamma   90.00
#
_symmetry.space_group_name_H-M   'P 1'
#
loop_
_entity.id
_entity.type
_entity.pdbx_description
1 polymer ?
#
loop_
_entity_poly.entity_id
_entity_poly.type
_entity_poly.pdbx_seq_one_letter_code
_entity_poly.pdbx_strand_id
1 'polypeptide(L)'
;MKIINVPDARSVRIAGIEIIDSVKSVASVFTEILLFMVWFPAIVYGLYRFVIVLWDASLKPQSLIEFINFMVELYSYVLPSLAVIAVALVVVLSIFKRLSAIWEGRKQ
;
A
#
# COMPACT_ATOMS: atom_id res chain seq x y z
N MET A 1 -49.51 -16.30 -1.10
CA MET A 1 -48.16 -16.60 -0.61
C MET A 1 -47.17 -15.85 -1.50
N LYS A 2 -46.63 -14.72 -1.04
CA LYS A 2 -45.75 -13.85 -1.84
C LYS A 2 -44.32 -14.34 -1.62
N ILE A 3 -43.74 -14.97 -2.62
CA ILE A 3 -42.33 -15.42 -2.60
C ILE A 3 -41.49 -14.15 -2.66
N ILE A 4 -40.96 -13.74 -1.51
CA ILE A 4 -40.06 -12.58 -1.40
C ILE A 4 -38.70 -13.05 -1.92
N ASN A 5 -38.26 -12.45 -3.02
CA ASN A 5 -36.99 -12.71 -3.68
C ASN A 5 -35.81 -12.58 -2.69
N VAL A 6 -35.24 -13.73 -2.29
CA VAL A 6 -33.97 -13.87 -1.56
C VAL A 6 -32.69 -13.61 -2.41
N PRO A 7 -32.68 -13.43 -3.75
CA PRO A 7 -31.43 -13.21 -4.49
C PRO A 7 -30.70 -11.89 -4.15
N ASP A 8 -31.41 -10.77 -3.98
CA ASP A 8 -30.80 -9.43 -3.82
C ASP A 8 -29.99 -9.27 -2.54
N ALA A 9 -30.47 -9.86 -1.44
CA ALA A 9 -29.72 -9.81 -0.18
C ALA A 9 -28.41 -10.62 -0.26
N ARG A 10 -28.33 -11.59 -1.19
CA ARG A 10 -27.16 -12.43 -1.39
C ARG A 10 -26.12 -11.76 -2.28
N SER A 11 -26.53 -11.11 -3.37
CA SER A 11 -25.63 -10.41 -4.29
C SER A 11 -25.00 -9.17 -3.65
N VAL A 12 -25.79 -8.37 -2.91
CA VAL A 12 -25.28 -7.22 -2.13
C VAL A 12 -24.27 -7.66 -1.07
N ARG A 13 -24.47 -8.82 -0.44
CA ARG A 13 -23.51 -9.41 0.50
C ARG A 13 -22.22 -9.83 -0.19
N ILE A 14 -22.29 -10.45 -1.37
CA ILE A 14 -21.12 -10.90 -2.13
C ILE A 14 -20.29 -9.69 -2.60
N ALA A 15 -20.92 -8.68 -3.21
CA ALA A 15 -20.24 -7.44 -3.61
C ALA A 15 -19.64 -6.68 -2.41
N GLY A 16 -20.31 -6.70 -1.26
CA GLY A 16 -19.79 -6.13 -0.02
C GLY A 16 -18.54 -6.86 0.51
N ILE A 17 -18.52 -8.20 0.44
CA ILE A 17 -17.38 -9.04 0.86
C ILE A 17 -16.18 -8.82 -0.08
N GLU A 18 -16.40 -8.79 -1.40
CA GLU A 18 -15.33 -8.55 -2.39
C GLU A 18 -14.65 -7.19 -2.20
N ILE A 19 -15.40 -6.15 -1.83
CA ILE A 19 -14.84 -4.81 -1.56
C ILE A 19 -14.06 -4.79 -0.25
N ILE A 20 -14.51 -5.51 0.79
CA ILE A 20 -13.77 -5.63 2.06
C ILE A 20 -12.44 -6.34 1.82
N ASP A 21 -12.45 -7.42 1.04
CA ASP A 21 -11.23 -8.13 0.66
C ASP A 21 -10.30 -7.25 -0.18
N SER A 22 -10.87 -6.42 -1.07
CA SER A 22 -10.10 -5.44 -1.85
C SER A 22 -9.44 -4.37 -0.98
N VAL A 23 -10.16 -3.79 -0.02
CA VAL A 23 -9.58 -2.80 0.92
C VAL A 23 -8.51 -3.44 1.81
N LYS A 24 -8.73 -4.67 2.26
CA LYS A 24 -7.74 -5.43 3.04
C LYS A 24 -6.48 -5.72 2.22
N SER A 25 -6.64 -6.06 0.94
CA SER A 25 -5.52 -6.24 0.02
C SER A 25 -4.73 -4.95 -0.18
N VAL A 26 -5.40 -3.81 -0.38
CA VAL A 26 -4.74 -2.51 -0.48
C VAL A 26 -3.94 -2.21 0.79
N ALA A 27 -4.55 -2.36 1.97
CA ALA A 27 -3.87 -2.15 3.24
C ALA A 27 -2.65 -3.07 3.41
N SER A 28 -2.76 -4.35 2.99
CA SER A 28 -1.64 -5.31 3.02
C SER A 28 -0.48 -4.85 2.15
N VAL A 29 -0.75 -4.41 0.92
CA VAL A 29 0.29 -3.93 -0.01
C VAL A 29 0.99 -2.69 0.55
N PHE A 30 0.24 -1.73 1.10
CA PHE A 30 0.85 -0.56 1.74
C PHE A 30 1.68 -0.93 2.97
N THR A 31 1.25 -1.91 3.75
CA THR A 31 2.00 -2.42 4.91
C THR A 31 3.33 -3.05 4.47
N GLU A 32 3.33 -3.86 3.41
CA GLU A 32 4.57 -4.42 2.84
C GLU A 32 5.51 -3.34 2.30
N ILE A 33 4.99 -2.32 1.62
CA ILE A 33 5.81 -1.21 1.11
C ILE A 33 6.48 -0.47 2.27
N LEU A 34 5.75 -0.17 3.34
CA LEU A 34 6.32 0.50 4.51
C LEU A 34 7.36 -0.36 5.21
N LEU A 35 7.10 -1.66 5.36
CA LEU A 35 8.09 -2.62 5.89
C LEU A 35 9.35 -2.64 5.02
N PHE A 36 9.20 -2.70 3.71
CA PHE A 36 10.32 -2.63 2.78
C PHE A 36 11.12 -1.35 2.95
N MET A 37 10.47 -0.17 3.06
CA MET A 37 11.15 1.10 3.30
C MET A 37 11.93 1.13 4.63
N VAL A 38 11.52 0.38 5.65
CA VAL A 38 12.29 0.29 6.90
C VAL A 38 13.55 -0.57 6.74
N TRP A 39 13.46 -1.70 6.05
CA TRP A 39 14.58 -2.65 5.93
C TRP A 39 15.55 -2.32 4.79
N PHE A 40 15.06 -1.71 3.72
CA PHE A 40 15.86 -1.37 2.54
C PHE A 40 17.11 -0.53 2.85
N PRO A 41 17.05 0.55 3.66
CA PRO A 41 18.24 1.31 4.04
C PRO A 41 19.32 0.43 4.70
N ALA A 42 18.91 -0.48 5.58
CA ALA A 42 19.82 -1.36 6.30
C ALA A 42 20.51 -2.35 5.36
N ILE A 43 19.76 -2.91 4.40
CA ILE A 43 20.30 -3.82 3.38
C ILE A 43 21.30 -3.09 2.49
N VAL A 44 20.94 -1.91 1.97
CA VAL A 44 21.79 -1.11 1.09
C VAL A 44 23.06 -0.67 1.80
N TYR A 45 22.94 -0.13 3.02
CA TYR A 45 24.11 0.30 3.80
C TYR A 45 25.00 -0.89 4.18
N GLY A 46 24.40 -2.01 4.61
CA GLY A 46 25.12 -3.23 4.94
C GLY A 46 25.92 -3.78 3.76
N LEU A 47 25.30 -3.85 2.58
CA LEU A 47 25.97 -4.27 1.34
C LEU A 47 27.09 -3.29 0.94
N TYR A 48 26.84 -1.98 1.00
CA TYR A 48 27.84 -0.96 0.73
C TYR A 48 29.08 -1.12 1.63
N ARG A 49 28.87 -1.35 2.93
CA ARG A 49 29.95 -1.63 3.88
C ARG A 49 30.70 -2.92 3.56
N PHE A 50 29.99 -3.97 3.16
CA PHE A 50 30.61 -5.24 2.79
C PHE A 50 31.51 -5.10 1.55
N VAL A 51 31.05 -4.34 0.54
CA VAL A 51 31.84 -4.06 -0.67
C VAL A 51 33.10 -3.27 -0.35
N ILE A 52 33.03 -2.24 0.51
CA ILE A 52 34.23 -1.47 0.92
C ILE A 52 35.24 -2.36 1.63
N VAL A 53 34.78 -3.21 2.56
CA VAL A 53 35.67 -4.11 3.30
C VAL A 53 36.35 -5.13 2.39
N LEU A 54 35.67 -5.60 1.36
CA LEU A 54 36.17 -6.66 0.47
C LEU A 54 36.98 -6.16 -0.73
N TRP A 55 36.68 -4.98 -1.27
CA TRP A 55 37.21 -4.55 -2.57
C TRP A 55 38.27 -3.46 -2.45
N ASP A 56 37.96 -2.35 -1.77
CA ASP A 56 38.89 -1.23 -1.66
C ASP A 56 38.53 -0.29 -0.50
N ALA A 57 39.45 -0.15 0.46
CA ALA A 57 39.36 0.80 1.56
C ALA A 57 39.61 2.26 1.11
N SER A 58 40.07 2.48 -0.13
CA SER A 58 40.26 3.84 -0.70
C SER A 58 38.92 4.56 -0.95
N LEU A 59 37.83 3.80 -1.12
CA LEU A 59 36.48 4.33 -1.11
C LEU A 59 36.19 4.89 0.29
N LYS A 60 36.31 6.21 0.45
CA LYS A 60 35.94 6.89 1.69
C LYS A 60 34.53 6.45 2.08
N PRO A 61 34.35 5.78 3.24
CA PRO A 61 33.04 5.31 3.64
C PRO A 61 32.15 6.54 3.80
N GLN A 62 31.06 6.59 3.04
CA GLN A 62 30.01 7.56 3.28
C GLN A 62 29.58 7.41 4.74
N SER A 63 29.52 8.54 5.46
CA SER A 63 29.25 8.47 6.89
C SER A 63 27.83 7.92 7.10
N LEU A 64 27.65 7.16 8.18
CA LEU A 64 26.34 6.61 8.54
C LEU A 64 25.31 7.74 8.67
N ILE A 65 25.71 8.89 9.22
CA ILE A 65 24.87 10.08 9.33
C ILE A 65 24.47 10.64 7.97
N GLU A 66 25.41 10.82 7.03
CA GLU A 66 25.08 11.29 5.68
C GLU A 66 24.14 10.33 4.95
N PHE A 67 24.35 9.01 5.11
CA PHE A 67 23.46 8.01 4.54
C PHE A 67 22.06 8.09 5.15
N ILE A 68 21.94 8.21 6.48
CA ILE A 68 20.63 8.39 7.14
C ILE A 68 19.95 9.66 6.65
N ASN A 69 20.67 10.79 6.58
CA ASN A 69 20.10 12.05 6.13
C ASN A 69 19.60 11.96 4.69
N PHE A 70 20.36 11.32 3.81
CA PHE A 70 19.93 11.04 2.44
C PHE A 70 18.65 10.18 2.41
N MET A 71 18.57 9.12 3.22
CA MET A 71 17.37 8.27 3.27
C MET A 71 16.16 9.01 3.83
N VAL A 72 16.34 9.86 4.85
CA VAL A 72 15.29 10.71 5.41
C VAL A 72 14.79 11.72 4.38
N GLU A 73 15.71 12.37 3.67
CA GLU A 73 15.39 13.31 2.60
C GLU A 73 14.60 12.60 1.48
N LEU A 74 15.09 11.46 1.00
CA LEU A 74 14.38 10.64 0.01
C LEU A 74 12.97 10.26 0.48
N TYR A 75 12.83 9.80 1.73
CA TYR A 75 11.53 9.38 2.28
C TYR A 75 10.59 10.55 2.55
N SER A 76 11.11 11.75 2.77
CA SER A 76 10.30 12.96 2.88
C SER A 76 9.53 13.27 1.59
N TYR A 77 10.07 12.87 0.43
CA TYR A 77 9.37 13.01 -0.86
C TYR A 77 8.41 11.84 -1.12
N VAL A 78 8.80 10.62 -0.74
CA VAL A 78 8.06 9.39 -1.10
C VAL A 78 6.84 9.15 -0.20
N LEU A 79 6.96 9.37 1.12
CA LEU A 79 5.90 9.09 2.09
C LEU A 79 4.62 9.93 1.85
N PRO A 80 4.69 11.25 1.58
CA PRO A 80 3.50 12.03 1.27
C PRO A 80 2.79 11.54 0.00
N SER A 81 3.55 11.21 -1.05
CA SER A 81 2.97 10.66 -2.29
C SER A 81 2.29 9.32 -2.06
N LEU A 82 2.90 8.41 -1.28
CA LEU A 82 2.27 7.15 -0.89
C LEU A 82 0.96 7.36 -0.13
N ALA A 83 0.94 8.31 0.82
CA ALA A 83 -0.27 8.63 1.57
C ALA A 83 -1.40 9.15 0.65
N VAL A 84 -1.08 10.02 -0.31
CA VAL A 84 -2.04 10.52 -1.30
C VAL A 84 -2.61 9.38 -2.15
N ILE A 85 -1.75 8.47 -2.63
CA ILE A 85 -2.18 7.31 -3.43
C ILE A 85 -3.09 6.39 -2.61
N ALA A 86 -2.74 6.12 -1.34
CA ALA A 86 -3.55 5.29 -0.45
C ALA A 86 -4.97 5.88 -0.28
N VAL A 87 -5.05 7.19 0.01
CA VAL A 87 -6.33 7.89 0.17
C VAL A 87 -7.13 7.88 -1.13
N ALA A 88 -6.49 8.15 -2.27
CA ALA A 88 -7.16 8.12 -3.58
C ALA A 88 -7.77 6.74 -3.88
N LEU A 89 -7.03 5.66 -3.62
CA LEU A 89 -7.54 4.29 -3.81
C LEU A 89 -8.74 3.99 -2.90
N VAL A 90 -8.69 4.40 -1.62
CA VAL A 90 -9.81 4.23 -0.70
C VAL A 90 -11.05 4.99 -1.18
N VAL A 91 -10.88 6.23 -1.66
CA VAL A 91 -11.97 7.04 -2.21
C VAL A 91 -12.58 6.37 -3.45
N VAL A 92 -11.75 5.91 -4.38
CA VAL A 92 -12.21 5.21 -5.59
C VAL A 92 -13.00 3.96 -5.22
N LEU A 93 -12.47 3.10 -4.35
CA LEU A 93 -13.18 1.90 -3.87
C LEU A 93 -14.51 2.24 -3.19
N SER A 94 -14.55 3.33 -2.42
CA SER A 94 -15.78 3.81 -1.76
C SER A 94 -16.83 4.28 -2.76
N ILE A 95 -16.42 4.98 -3.82
CA ILE A 95 -17.30 5.41 -4.91
C ILE A 95 -17.86 4.19 -5.65
N PHE A 96 -17.01 3.22 -6.00
CA PHE A 96 -17.45 1.96 -6.63
C PHE A 96 -18.49 1.23 -5.78
N LYS A 97 -18.26 1.14 -4.46
CA LYS A 97 -19.24 0.56 -3.52
C LYS A 97 -20.60 1.25 -3.60
N ARG A 98 -20.61 2.59 -3.59
CA ARG A 98 -21.84 3.38 -3.64
C ARG A 98 -22.57 3.23 -4.98
N LEU A 99 -21.82 3.26 -6.09
CA LEU A 99 -22.37 3.10 -7.44
C LEU A 99 -22.95 1.69 -7.65
N SER A 100 -22.26 0.65 -7.17
CA SER A 100 -22.75 -0.73 -7.24
C SER A 100 -24.09 -0.88 -6.51
N ALA A 101 -24.18 -0.35 -5.27
CA ALA A 101 -25.42 -0.41 -4.50
C ALA A 101 -26.59 0.33 -5.18
N ILE A 102 -26.33 1.47 -5.81
CA ILE A 102 -27.35 2.23 -6.57
C ILE A 102 -27.79 1.45 -7.81
N TRP A 103 -26.86 0.85 -8.54
CA TRP A 103 -27.16 0.10 -9.76
C TRP A 103 -27.99 -1.15 -9.48
N GLU A 104 -27.69 -1.82 -8.37
CA GLU A 104 -28.44 -2.99 -7.90
C GLU A 104 -29.84 -2.61 -7.41
N GLY A 105 -29.98 -1.49 -6.68
CA GLY A 105 -31.28 -0.94 -6.29
C GLY A 105 -32.16 -0.48 -7.45
N ARG A 106 -31.59 -0.22 -8.65
CA ARG A 106 -32.35 0.07 -9.88
C ARG A 106 -32.75 -1.17 -10.67
N LYS A 107 -32.28 -2.37 -10.30
CA LYS A 107 -32.68 -3.63 -10.93
C LYS A 107 -33.90 -4.29 -10.27
N GLN A 108 -34.29 -3.82 -9.07
CA GLN A 108 -35.56 -4.16 -8.41
C GLN A 108 -36.73 -3.36 -8.97
#